data_AF-A0A1H4R4Q7-F1
#
_entry.id   AF-A0A1H4R4Q7-F1
#
_cell.length_a   1.000
_cell.length_b   1.000
_cell.length_c   1.000
_cell.angle_alpha   90.00
_cell.angle_beta   90.00
_cell.angle_gamma   90.00
#
_symmetry.space_group_name_H-M   'P 1'
#
loop_
_entity.id
_entity.type
_entity.pdbx_description
1 polymer ?
#
loop_
_entity_poly.entity_id
_entity_poly.type
_entity_poly.pdbx_seq_one_letter_code
_entity_poly.pdbx_strand_id
1 'polypeptide(L)'
;MSLSGDGGASRKTDRPGFVRFVPGGGSAGISGPGAAVPRQFSFTTRAHVAVDDATGDPIGLDDVDVRVGWLLDLIAAAGTELAARLWHPVTFDVLAAGRDRQGRRLPAQGNTAASRLGWNPRYPDGVYVPSRVTRVVTAQVMATLRTLAYRDAAITSLSERFDAATGRKAPPTQPGDWVPLGFARGVRRELLAHARRTDKAQSTRLRITDVQGPPQVAAMARLSAADRQLAQITPAGDELVLTVKLPTSPVPAGRAQWRRVRLTATIPTHLHGRAITDWHLPTLVLDHRGLLWRCAATELVPDCDLGSASVAVGVDWSPSTLGAAAITTEDPAGLSSDYRGFTYDDRGLGTKLARLQTEGQMLHRKAARLTRLAATAPPEVRARLEDKIAVLNEHRTAVGAKRGKINRELGFHFAHQVTDYAEAAGAQVIAVEDLTTLETRGHGRVNNNRAAQSARRKAVTALAHTAAGVGVAVVAVPARGSSAQCPGCDEPLARPGGYHDAWCSGCLVGGNRDHVAGVNLAKRALLGKNKVARRRGKLPAIRVAEHAPVRRSRDKTSPTPSRPRHRRVRRSLPTVTPRAGVNPKQHVPAPEASVWDTVKPTPPHGDASSRDTRTSPTPATPVADSMRST
;
A
#
# COMPACT_ATOMS: atom_id res chain seq x y z
N MET A 1 -58.87 -52.76 -19.21
CA MET A 1 -57.87 -53.45 -18.35
C MET A 1 -56.79 -52.47 -17.98
N SER A 2 -56.51 -52.39 -16.70
CA SER A 2 -55.72 -51.37 -16.02
C SER A 2 -54.20 -51.57 -16.19
N LEU A 3 -53.44 -50.47 -16.28
CA LEU A 3 -52.43 -50.01 -15.29
C LEU A 3 -51.35 -49.11 -15.92
N SER A 4 -51.37 -47.86 -15.46
CA SER A 4 -50.27 -46.99 -14.99
C SER A 4 -48.86 -47.06 -15.59
N GLY A 5 -48.37 -45.88 -16.00
CA GLY A 5 -46.96 -45.59 -16.23
C GLY A 5 -46.70 -44.10 -16.46
N ASP A 6 -46.66 -43.32 -15.39
CA ASP A 6 -46.20 -41.92 -15.36
C ASP A 6 -44.69 -41.83 -15.65
N GLY A 7 -44.27 -40.83 -16.41
CA GLY A 7 -42.86 -40.59 -16.75
C GLY A 7 -42.60 -39.23 -17.39
N GLY A 8 -42.98 -38.15 -16.69
CA GLY A 8 -42.76 -36.76 -17.12
C GLY A 8 -41.29 -36.36 -17.20
N ALA A 9 -40.92 -35.75 -18.33
CA ALA A 9 -39.62 -35.17 -18.59
C ALA A 9 -39.41 -33.88 -17.78
N SER A 10 -38.40 -33.87 -16.90
CA SER A 10 -37.96 -32.67 -16.18
C SER A 10 -36.58 -32.21 -16.66
N ARG A 11 -36.54 -30.94 -17.08
CA ARG A 11 -35.35 -30.16 -17.49
C ARG A 11 -34.26 -30.22 -16.42
N LYS A 12 -33.09 -30.77 -16.78
CA LYS A 12 -31.86 -30.59 -16.02
C LYS A 12 -31.39 -29.13 -16.12
N THR A 13 -31.19 -28.53 -14.97
CA THR A 13 -30.59 -27.23 -14.73
C THR A 13 -29.07 -27.37 -14.84
N ASP A 14 -28.47 -26.78 -15.88
CA ASP A 14 -27.02 -26.65 -16.00
C ASP A 14 -26.48 -25.65 -14.98
N ARG A 15 -25.76 -26.17 -14.00
CA ARG A 15 -24.89 -25.40 -13.09
C ARG A 15 -23.56 -25.08 -13.77
N PRO A 16 -22.92 -23.95 -13.43
CA PRO A 16 -21.85 -23.35 -14.21
C PRO A 16 -20.52 -24.11 -14.06
N GLY A 17 -19.99 -24.55 -15.19
CA GLY A 17 -18.64 -25.10 -15.31
C GLY A 17 -17.56 -24.07 -14.97
N PHE A 18 -16.77 -24.39 -13.95
CA PHE A 18 -15.51 -23.74 -13.64
C PHE A 18 -14.52 -23.99 -14.78
N VAL A 19 -14.25 -22.97 -15.60
CA VAL A 19 -13.16 -23.04 -16.58
C VAL A 19 -11.83 -22.79 -15.89
N ARG A 20 -11.07 -23.89 -15.78
CA ARG A 20 -9.63 -23.95 -15.52
C ARG A 20 -8.88 -22.87 -16.31
N PHE A 21 -8.11 -22.07 -15.58
CA PHE A 21 -6.89 -21.52 -16.16
C PHE A 21 -5.93 -22.70 -16.34
N VAL A 22 -5.51 -22.96 -17.56
CA VAL A 22 -4.33 -23.79 -17.85
C VAL A 22 -3.11 -22.88 -17.71
N PRO A 23 -2.33 -22.95 -16.62
CA PRO A 23 -0.93 -22.59 -16.71
C PRO A 23 -0.27 -23.62 -17.63
N GLY A 24 0.50 -23.16 -18.61
CA GLY A 24 1.25 -24.06 -19.47
C GLY A 24 2.14 -24.98 -18.63
N GLY A 25 2.13 -26.27 -18.98
CA GLY A 25 3.10 -27.27 -18.54
C GLY A 25 3.04 -27.63 -17.05
N GLY A 26 2.27 -28.68 -16.73
CA GLY A 26 2.41 -29.33 -15.43
C GLY A 26 3.78 -30.00 -15.32
N SER A 27 4.57 -29.57 -14.35
CA SER A 27 5.60 -30.42 -13.76
C SER A 27 4.89 -31.42 -12.83
N ALA A 28 4.53 -32.57 -13.40
CA ALA A 28 4.24 -33.75 -12.60
C ALA A 28 5.49 -34.11 -11.78
N GLY A 29 5.29 -34.30 -10.48
CA GLY A 29 6.18 -34.94 -9.50
C GLY A 29 7.68 -35.01 -9.82
N ILE A 30 8.42 -33.98 -9.44
CA ILE A 30 9.79 -34.15 -8.94
C ILE A 30 9.89 -33.35 -7.65
N SER A 31 9.33 -33.88 -6.57
CA SER A 31 9.69 -33.46 -5.20
C SER A 31 11.03 -34.10 -4.87
N GLY A 32 12.07 -33.67 -5.58
CA GLY A 32 13.45 -33.81 -5.13
C GLY A 32 13.79 -32.63 -4.21
N PRO A 33 14.77 -32.78 -3.30
CA PRO A 33 15.30 -31.64 -2.55
C PRO A 33 15.82 -30.58 -3.54
N GLY A 34 15.20 -29.39 -3.57
CA GLY A 34 15.61 -28.28 -4.44
C GLY A 34 14.55 -27.69 -5.39
N ALA A 35 13.24 -27.92 -5.18
CA ALA A 35 12.21 -27.24 -5.96
C ALA A 35 12.33 -25.71 -5.83
N ALA A 36 12.28 -25.00 -6.96
CA ALA A 36 12.36 -23.55 -7.01
C ALA A 36 11.04 -22.94 -7.50
N VAL A 37 10.65 -21.79 -6.95
CA VAL A 37 9.43 -21.06 -7.28
C VAL A 37 9.72 -19.66 -7.83
N PRO A 38 8.92 -19.14 -8.76
CA PRO A 38 9.10 -17.81 -9.29
C PRO A 38 8.68 -16.74 -8.27
N ARG A 39 9.58 -15.81 -7.97
CA ARG A 39 9.34 -14.62 -7.14
C ARG A 39 9.53 -13.36 -7.97
N GLN A 40 8.53 -12.48 -7.93
CA GLN A 40 8.64 -11.15 -8.53
C GLN A 40 9.12 -10.12 -7.51
N PHE A 41 10.01 -9.23 -7.95
CA PHE A 41 10.49 -8.10 -7.17
C PHE A 41 10.63 -6.85 -8.03
N SER A 42 10.80 -5.70 -7.38
CA SER A 42 10.96 -4.41 -8.05
C SER A 42 12.26 -3.74 -7.63
N PHE A 43 12.90 -3.05 -8.56
CA PHE A 43 14.11 -2.28 -8.34
C PHE A 43 14.07 -1.00 -9.19
N THR A 44 15.00 -0.09 -8.94
CA THR A 44 15.13 1.13 -9.73
C THR A 44 16.53 1.28 -10.26
N THR A 45 16.67 1.77 -11.49
CA THR A 45 17.96 2.12 -12.09
C THR A 45 17.80 3.36 -12.97
N ARG A 46 18.92 3.90 -13.48
CA ARG A 46 18.96 5.08 -14.36
C ARG A 46 19.85 4.81 -15.54
N ALA A 47 19.47 5.37 -16.69
CA ALA A 47 20.33 5.38 -17.85
C ALA A 47 21.57 6.23 -17.56
N HIS A 48 22.74 5.74 -17.95
CA HIS A 48 23.99 6.50 -17.95
C HIS A 48 24.54 6.71 -19.36
N VAL A 49 23.99 5.99 -20.35
CA VAL A 49 24.27 6.16 -21.78
C VAL A 49 22.96 6.14 -22.56
N ALA A 50 22.88 6.99 -23.59
CA ALA A 50 21.79 7.00 -24.55
C ALA A 50 22.34 7.18 -25.97
N VAL A 51 21.82 6.39 -26.91
CA VAL A 51 22.17 6.48 -28.33
C VAL A 51 20.93 6.34 -29.20
N ASP A 52 20.95 6.93 -30.40
CA ASP A 52 19.96 6.62 -31.43
C ASP A 52 20.18 5.17 -31.91
N ASP A 53 19.11 4.38 -31.93
CA ASP A 53 19.20 2.93 -32.16
C ASP A 53 19.63 2.58 -33.60
N ALA A 54 19.37 3.47 -34.56
CA ALA A 54 19.65 3.25 -35.97
C ALA A 54 21.04 3.75 -36.37
N THR A 55 21.44 4.92 -35.88
CA THR A 55 22.72 5.57 -36.24
C THR A 55 23.85 5.24 -35.27
N GLY A 56 23.52 4.91 -34.01
CA GLY A 56 24.50 4.78 -32.93
C GLY A 56 24.99 6.11 -32.37
N ASP A 57 24.49 7.24 -32.88
CA ASP A 57 24.90 8.57 -32.45
C ASP A 57 24.52 8.80 -30.98
N PRO A 58 25.43 9.37 -30.16
CA PRO A 58 25.14 9.66 -28.77
C PRO A 58 24.04 10.71 -28.64
N ILE A 59 23.15 10.51 -27.67
CA ILE A 59 22.09 11.47 -27.29
C ILE A 59 22.38 11.92 -25.86
N GLY A 60 22.38 13.23 -25.61
CA GLY A 60 22.52 13.77 -24.26
C GLY A 60 21.42 13.27 -23.33
N LEU A 61 21.74 12.94 -22.08
CA LEU A 61 20.72 12.48 -21.12
C LEU A 61 19.68 13.57 -20.83
N ASP A 62 20.06 14.84 -20.87
CA ASP A 62 19.13 15.97 -20.75
C ASP A 62 18.13 16.01 -21.92
N ASP A 63 18.59 15.73 -23.15
CA ASP A 63 17.71 15.60 -24.31
C ASP A 63 16.75 14.41 -24.18
N VAL A 64 17.23 13.30 -23.61
CA VAL A 64 16.37 12.15 -23.29
C VAL A 64 15.31 12.55 -22.28
N ASP A 65 15.68 13.29 -21.23
CA ASP A 65 14.75 13.76 -20.21
C ASP A 65 13.68 14.67 -20.80
N VAL A 66 14.04 15.58 -21.71
CA VAL A 66 13.09 16.42 -22.45
C VAL A 66 12.13 15.57 -23.28
N ARG A 67 12.65 14.62 -24.06
CA ARG A 67 11.83 13.74 -24.93
C ARG A 67 10.90 12.83 -24.11
N VAL A 68 11.39 12.29 -22.99
CA VAL A 68 10.57 11.47 -22.09
C VAL A 68 9.56 12.34 -21.37
N GLY A 69 9.94 13.52 -20.87
CA GLY A 69 9.04 14.46 -20.20
C GLY A 69 7.83 14.78 -21.04
N TRP A 70 8.07 15.13 -22.31
CA TRP A 70 7.00 15.33 -23.28
C TRP A 70 6.06 14.12 -23.41
N LEU A 71 6.62 12.90 -23.51
CA LEU A 71 5.82 11.67 -23.58
C LEU A 71 5.00 11.45 -22.31
N LEU A 72 5.58 11.72 -21.13
CA LEU A 72 4.89 11.56 -19.85
C LEU A 72 3.75 12.57 -19.70
N ASP A 73 3.95 13.81 -20.14
CA ASP A 73 2.95 14.86 -20.11
C ASP A 73 1.80 14.55 -21.07
N LEU A 74 2.10 14.09 -22.29
CA LEU A 74 1.09 13.61 -23.24
C LEU A 74 0.24 12.49 -22.63
N ILE A 75 0.87 11.50 -21.98
CA ILE A 75 0.17 10.38 -21.34
C ILE A 75 -0.70 10.87 -20.18
N ALA A 76 -0.18 11.76 -19.34
CA ALA A 76 -0.90 12.32 -18.20
C ALA A 76 -2.11 13.14 -18.65
N ALA A 77 -1.93 14.03 -19.64
CA ALA A 77 -2.98 14.89 -20.17
C ALA A 77 -4.10 14.07 -20.83
N ALA A 78 -3.75 13.21 -21.79
CA ALA A 78 -4.73 12.36 -22.49
C ALA A 78 -5.42 11.37 -21.54
N GLY A 79 -4.69 10.84 -20.57
CA GLY A 79 -5.25 9.95 -19.55
C GLY A 79 -6.21 10.67 -18.61
N THR A 80 -5.87 11.90 -18.19
CA THR A 80 -6.70 12.71 -17.30
C THR A 80 -7.97 13.18 -18.00
N GLU A 81 -7.88 13.61 -19.27
CA GLU A 81 -9.05 13.91 -20.11
C GLU A 81 -9.98 12.71 -20.19
N LEU A 82 -9.45 11.54 -20.57
CA LEU A 82 -10.26 10.33 -20.72
C LEU A 82 -10.89 9.92 -19.38
N ALA A 83 -10.15 9.98 -18.29
CA ALA A 83 -10.67 9.65 -16.96
C ALA A 83 -11.79 10.62 -16.53
N ALA A 84 -11.65 11.91 -16.81
CA ALA A 84 -12.67 12.93 -16.52
C ALA A 84 -13.94 12.71 -17.36
N ARG A 85 -13.81 12.46 -18.66
CA ARG A 85 -14.94 12.18 -19.55
C ARG A 85 -15.67 10.87 -19.22
N LEU A 86 -14.96 9.90 -18.64
CA LEU A 86 -15.55 8.64 -18.18
C LEU A 86 -16.04 8.71 -16.73
N TRP A 87 -15.98 9.86 -16.06
CA TRP A 87 -16.34 10.01 -14.64
C TRP A 87 -17.85 10.13 -14.41
N HIS A 88 -18.59 9.11 -14.83
CA HIS A 88 -20.04 9.04 -14.72
C HIS A 88 -20.48 7.69 -14.11
N PRO A 89 -21.59 7.63 -13.36
CA PRO A 89 -22.08 6.40 -12.76
C PRO A 89 -22.19 5.22 -13.73
N VAL A 90 -22.69 5.47 -14.95
CA VAL A 90 -22.84 4.45 -16.00
C VAL A 90 -21.53 3.76 -16.37
N THR A 91 -20.39 4.45 -16.31
CA THR A 91 -19.07 3.87 -16.55
C THR A 91 -18.76 2.79 -15.51
N PHE A 92 -19.06 3.08 -14.24
CA PHE A 92 -18.83 2.14 -13.15
C PHE A 92 -19.79 0.96 -13.21
N ASP A 93 -21.02 1.16 -13.66
CA ASP A 93 -21.99 0.09 -13.89
C ASP A 93 -21.49 -0.90 -14.96
N VAL A 94 -20.96 -0.38 -16.09
CA VAL A 94 -20.34 -1.20 -17.14
C VAL A 94 -19.13 -1.99 -16.61
N LEU A 95 -18.27 -1.34 -15.82
CA LEU A 95 -17.09 -2.00 -15.24
C LEU A 95 -17.47 -3.06 -14.21
N ALA A 96 -18.49 -2.80 -13.38
CA ALA A 96 -18.99 -3.72 -12.37
C ALA A 96 -19.67 -4.93 -13.01
N ALA A 97 -20.45 -4.73 -14.07
CA ALA A 97 -21.05 -5.83 -14.85
C ALA A 97 -19.98 -6.72 -15.51
N GLY A 98 -18.80 -6.16 -15.80
CA GLY A 98 -17.68 -6.89 -16.40
C GLY A 98 -17.98 -7.41 -17.81
N ARG A 99 -18.97 -6.82 -18.49
CA ARG A 99 -19.45 -7.20 -19.82
C ARG A 99 -19.59 -5.97 -20.73
N ASP A 100 -19.46 -6.16 -22.05
CA ASP A 100 -19.76 -5.14 -23.04
C ASP A 100 -21.26 -5.08 -23.37
N ARG A 101 -21.66 -4.16 -24.27
CA ARG A 101 -23.06 -4.00 -24.70
C ARG A 101 -23.64 -5.24 -25.38
N GLN A 102 -22.80 -6.15 -25.88
CA GLN A 102 -23.19 -7.43 -26.48
C GLN A 102 -23.16 -8.58 -25.46
N GLY A 103 -23.01 -8.28 -24.16
CA GLY A 103 -23.01 -9.28 -23.09
C GLY A 103 -21.72 -10.11 -22.98
N ARG A 104 -20.68 -9.80 -23.77
CA ARG A 104 -19.40 -10.52 -23.76
C ARG A 104 -18.53 -10.03 -22.62
N ARG A 105 -17.80 -10.95 -21.97
CA ARG A 105 -16.87 -10.61 -20.87
C ARG A 105 -15.81 -9.61 -21.32
N LEU A 106 -15.55 -8.59 -20.49
CA LEU A 106 -14.50 -7.62 -20.75
C LEU A 106 -13.11 -8.27 -20.67
N PRO A 107 -12.19 -7.94 -21.60
CA PRO A 107 -10.82 -8.43 -21.58
C PRO A 107 -10.08 -8.05 -20.29
N ALA A 108 -9.19 -8.92 -19.81
CA ALA A 108 -8.33 -8.61 -18.66
C ALA A 108 -7.35 -7.46 -18.98
N GLN A 109 -6.81 -7.42 -20.20
CA GLN A 109 -5.94 -6.33 -20.66
C GLN A 109 -6.73 -5.02 -20.81
N GLY A 110 -6.24 -3.96 -20.16
CA GLY A 110 -6.94 -2.68 -20.07
C GLY A 110 -7.15 -2.01 -21.43
N ASN A 111 -6.10 -1.91 -22.24
CA ASN A 111 -6.17 -1.34 -23.59
C ASN A 111 -7.18 -2.06 -24.50
N THR A 112 -7.22 -3.40 -24.45
CA THR A 112 -8.17 -4.20 -25.23
C THR A 112 -9.60 -3.99 -24.77
N ALA A 113 -9.81 -3.85 -23.46
CA ALA A 113 -11.12 -3.52 -22.90
C ALA A 113 -11.58 -2.09 -23.27
N ALA A 114 -10.68 -1.11 -23.19
CA ALA A 114 -10.99 0.26 -23.61
C ALA A 114 -11.38 0.34 -25.09
N SER A 115 -10.61 -0.33 -25.96
CA SER A 115 -10.92 -0.42 -27.40
C SER A 115 -12.28 -1.06 -27.64
N ARG A 116 -12.61 -2.16 -26.94
CA ARG A 116 -13.92 -2.82 -27.03
C ARG A 116 -15.07 -1.93 -26.58
N LEU A 117 -14.83 -1.03 -25.64
CA LEU A 117 -15.83 -0.09 -25.11
C LEU A 117 -15.89 1.23 -25.90
N GLY A 118 -15.04 1.42 -26.91
CA GLY A 118 -14.93 2.67 -27.65
C GLY A 118 -14.33 3.82 -26.84
N TRP A 119 -13.59 3.52 -25.78
CA TRP A 119 -13.00 4.50 -24.86
C TRP A 119 -11.62 4.92 -25.36
N ASN A 120 -11.63 5.86 -26.31
CA ASN A 120 -10.43 6.38 -26.95
C ASN A 120 -9.98 7.70 -26.31
N PRO A 121 -8.70 7.88 -25.96
CA PRO A 121 -8.14 9.16 -25.53
C PRO A 121 -8.20 10.21 -26.64
N ARG A 122 -8.30 11.48 -26.27
CA ARG A 122 -8.10 12.61 -27.18
C ARG A 122 -6.68 13.15 -27.03
N TYR A 123 -6.11 13.61 -28.14
CA TYR A 123 -4.76 14.19 -28.20
C TYR A 123 -4.81 15.60 -28.79
N PRO A 124 -3.79 16.45 -28.55
CA PRO A 124 -3.72 17.77 -29.16
C PRO A 124 -3.74 17.69 -30.70
N ASP A 125 -4.35 18.68 -31.34
CA ASP A 125 -4.41 18.77 -32.79
C ASP A 125 -3.01 18.86 -33.43
N GLY A 126 -2.84 18.25 -34.59
CA GLY A 126 -1.56 18.22 -35.30
C GLY A 126 -0.49 17.27 -34.70
N VAL A 127 -0.77 16.61 -33.58
CA VAL A 127 0.15 15.65 -32.95
C VAL A 127 -0.16 14.22 -33.40
N TYR A 128 0.77 13.61 -34.12
CA TYR A 128 0.79 12.18 -34.40
C TYR A 128 1.23 11.38 -33.17
N VAL A 129 0.31 10.56 -32.65
CA VAL A 129 0.55 9.65 -31.53
C VAL A 129 0.54 8.20 -32.02
N PRO A 130 1.64 7.44 -31.85
CA PRO A 130 1.66 6.02 -32.19
C PRO A 130 0.58 5.25 -31.43
N SER A 131 -0.12 4.35 -32.10
CA SER A 131 -1.18 3.52 -31.48
C SER A 131 -0.73 2.78 -30.22
N ARG A 132 0.56 2.49 -30.08
CA ARG A 132 1.15 1.86 -28.89
C ARG A 132 1.21 2.79 -27.68
N VAL A 133 1.40 4.09 -27.88
CA VAL A 133 1.28 5.09 -26.81
C VAL A 133 -0.17 5.14 -26.33
N THR A 134 -1.15 5.10 -27.24
CA THR A 134 -2.58 4.98 -26.89
C THR A 134 -2.89 3.74 -26.04
N ARG A 135 -2.23 2.61 -26.30
CA ARG A 135 -2.35 1.42 -25.45
C ARG A 135 -1.84 1.66 -24.03
N VAL A 136 -0.73 2.37 -23.87
CA VAL A 136 -0.21 2.74 -22.54
C VAL A 136 -1.19 3.64 -21.79
N VAL A 137 -1.70 4.69 -22.44
CA VAL A 137 -2.71 5.60 -21.86
C VAL A 137 -3.95 4.84 -21.41
N THR A 138 -4.56 4.08 -22.32
CA THR A 138 -5.80 3.33 -22.04
C THR A 138 -5.60 2.24 -20.98
N ALA A 139 -4.46 1.54 -20.97
CA ALA A 139 -4.16 0.55 -19.93
C ALA A 139 -4.06 1.19 -18.54
N GLN A 140 -3.43 2.38 -18.43
CA GLN A 140 -3.30 3.11 -17.18
C GLN A 140 -4.65 3.65 -16.67
N VAL A 141 -5.46 4.22 -17.56
CA VAL A 141 -6.81 4.69 -17.23
C VAL A 141 -7.69 3.51 -16.79
N MET A 142 -7.70 2.40 -17.53
CA MET A 142 -8.52 1.24 -17.22
C MET A 142 -8.13 0.57 -15.90
N ALA A 143 -6.84 0.48 -15.58
CA ALA A 143 -6.40 -0.02 -14.28
C ALA A 143 -6.92 0.85 -13.13
N THR A 144 -6.90 2.17 -13.33
CA THR A 144 -7.40 3.15 -12.36
C THR A 144 -8.93 3.03 -12.20
N LEU A 145 -9.68 3.07 -13.29
CA LEU A 145 -11.14 3.00 -13.27
C LEU A 145 -11.66 1.67 -12.69
N ARG A 146 -11.02 0.53 -12.99
CA ARG A 146 -11.40 -0.76 -12.38
C ARG A 146 -11.19 -0.79 -10.87
N THR A 147 -10.10 -0.20 -10.39
CA THR A 147 -9.85 -0.04 -8.95
C THR A 147 -10.93 0.84 -8.31
N LEU A 148 -11.33 1.90 -9.01
CA LEU A 148 -12.36 2.83 -8.55
C LEU A 148 -13.77 2.25 -8.66
N ALA A 149 -14.05 1.31 -9.57
CA ALA A 149 -15.33 0.59 -9.65
C ALA A 149 -15.57 -0.28 -8.40
N TYR A 150 -14.53 -0.95 -7.89
CA TYR A 150 -14.61 -1.64 -6.61
C TYR A 150 -14.92 -0.66 -5.46
N ARG A 151 -14.28 0.50 -5.48
CA ARG A 151 -14.51 1.56 -4.48
C ARG A 151 -15.92 2.15 -4.59
N ASP A 152 -16.43 2.34 -5.80
CA ASP A 152 -17.79 2.83 -6.07
C ASP A 152 -18.83 1.90 -5.47
N ALA A 153 -18.80 0.60 -5.79
CA ALA A 153 -19.70 -0.39 -5.22
C ALA A 153 -19.66 -0.40 -3.67
N ALA A 154 -18.46 -0.23 -3.11
CA ALA A 154 -18.28 -0.15 -1.66
C ALA A 154 -18.81 1.15 -1.05
N ILE A 155 -18.65 2.31 -1.70
CA ILE A 155 -19.22 3.59 -1.26
C ILE A 155 -20.75 3.51 -1.31
N THR A 156 -21.29 2.97 -2.39
CA THR A 156 -22.73 2.74 -2.58
C THR A 156 -23.31 1.92 -1.45
N SER A 157 -22.81 0.70 -1.23
CA SER A 157 -23.24 -0.20 -0.14
C SER A 157 -23.09 0.44 1.25
N LEU A 158 -22.01 1.22 1.49
CA LEU A 158 -21.82 1.90 2.77
C LEU A 158 -22.74 3.11 2.96
N SER A 159 -23.05 3.85 1.91
CA SER A 159 -23.89 5.05 1.96
C SER A 159 -25.35 4.71 2.26
N GLU A 160 -25.86 3.61 1.67
CA GLU A 160 -27.20 3.07 1.96
C GLU A 160 -27.38 2.73 3.44
N ARG A 161 -26.29 2.34 4.12
CA ARG A 161 -26.30 1.97 5.54
C ARG A 161 -25.86 3.10 6.46
N PHE A 162 -25.58 4.29 5.93
CA PHE A 162 -25.04 5.40 6.69
C PHE A 162 -26.15 6.33 7.18
N ASP A 163 -26.23 6.50 8.49
CA ASP A 163 -27.10 7.49 9.11
C ASP A 163 -26.32 8.80 9.27
N ALA A 164 -26.74 9.83 8.52
CA ALA A 164 -26.12 11.15 8.55
C ALA A 164 -26.35 11.92 9.86
N ALA A 165 -27.45 11.65 10.57
CA ALA A 165 -27.78 12.32 11.83
C ALA A 165 -26.93 11.79 12.99
N THR A 166 -26.77 10.47 13.09
CA THR A 166 -25.97 9.85 14.16
C THR A 166 -24.52 9.60 13.77
N GLY A 167 -24.19 9.68 12.48
CA GLY A 167 -22.89 9.29 11.93
C GLY A 167 -22.58 7.79 12.07
N ARG A 168 -23.59 6.97 12.38
CA ARG A 168 -23.45 5.52 12.56
C ARG A 168 -23.67 4.79 11.24
N LYS A 169 -23.19 3.54 11.20
CA LYS A 169 -23.38 2.65 10.06
C LYS A 169 -24.05 1.38 10.55
N ALA A 170 -25.12 0.98 9.88
CA ALA A 170 -25.73 -0.33 10.12
C ALA A 170 -24.73 -1.46 9.77
N PRO A 171 -24.80 -2.61 10.46
CA PRO A 171 -23.96 -3.77 10.15
C PRO A 171 -24.20 -4.26 8.70
N PRO A 172 -23.20 -4.89 8.07
CA PRO A 172 -23.38 -5.49 6.74
C PRO A 172 -24.43 -6.60 6.81
N THR A 173 -25.33 -6.65 5.83
CA THR A 173 -26.43 -7.64 5.77
C THR A 173 -26.12 -8.76 4.77
N GLN A 174 -25.28 -8.51 3.76
CA GLN A 174 -24.87 -9.51 2.77
C GLN A 174 -23.34 -9.70 2.68
N PRO A 175 -22.84 -10.85 2.20
CA PRO A 175 -21.41 -11.08 1.99
C PRO A 175 -20.70 -10.00 1.15
N GLY A 176 -21.40 -9.42 0.16
CA GLY A 176 -20.88 -8.35 -0.71
C GLY A 176 -20.70 -7.00 -0.01
N ASP A 177 -21.31 -6.81 1.17
CA ASP A 177 -21.23 -5.59 1.97
C ASP A 177 -20.00 -5.52 2.87
N TRP A 178 -19.28 -6.63 2.99
CA TRP A 178 -18.11 -6.74 3.83
C TRP A 178 -16.91 -6.07 3.18
N VAL A 179 -16.57 -4.91 3.73
CA VAL A 179 -15.35 -4.18 3.39
C VAL A 179 -14.40 -4.12 4.59
N PRO A 180 -13.07 -4.01 4.38
CA PRO A 180 -12.13 -3.84 5.49
C PRO A 180 -12.51 -2.66 6.39
N LEU A 181 -12.44 -2.84 7.71
CA LEU A 181 -12.89 -1.85 8.68
C LEU A 181 -12.19 -0.48 8.51
N GLY A 182 -10.89 -0.50 8.21
CA GLY A 182 -10.12 0.72 7.91
C GLY A 182 -10.66 1.48 6.69
N PHE A 183 -11.00 0.76 5.63
CA PHE A 183 -11.63 1.34 4.44
C PHE A 183 -13.01 1.92 4.79
N ALA A 184 -13.83 1.18 5.54
CA ALA A 184 -15.14 1.63 5.99
C ALA A 184 -15.05 2.91 6.85
N ARG A 185 -14.03 3.04 7.70
CA ARG A 185 -13.76 4.26 8.50
C ARG A 185 -13.32 5.43 7.62
N GLY A 186 -12.58 5.17 6.55
CA GLY A 186 -12.21 6.17 5.54
C GLY A 186 -13.44 6.73 4.85
N VAL A 187 -14.25 5.87 4.24
CA VAL A 187 -15.48 6.26 3.54
C VAL A 187 -16.47 6.96 4.49
N ARG A 188 -16.65 6.50 5.73
CA ARG A 188 -17.50 7.19 6.71
C ARG A 188 -17.11 8.66 6.90
N ARG A 189 -15.81 8.97 6.91
CA ARG A 189 -15.33 10.36 7.04
C ARG A 189 -15.65 11.17 5.80
N GLU A 190 -15.53 10.59 4.62
CA GLU A 190 -15.93 11.23 3.35
C GLU A 190 -17.43 11.51 3.31
N LEU A 191 -18.26 10.54 3.73
CA LEU A 191 -19.72 10.70 3.83
C LEU A 191 -20.11 11.80 4.83
N LEU A 192 -19.49 11.83 6.02
CA LEU A 192 -19.69 12.90 7.01
C LEU A 192 -19.28 14.28 6.48
N ALA A 193 -18.17 14.36 5.75
CA ALA A 193 -17.71 15.61 5.15
C ALA A 193 -18.63 16.06 3.99
N HIS A 194 -19.18 15.11 3.23
CA HIS A 194 -20.18 15.39 2.20
C HIS A 194 -21.47 15.91 2.83
N ALA A 195 -22.05 15.21 3.82
CA ALA A 195 -23.30 15.58 4.49
C ALA A 195 -23.25 16.92 5.26
N ARG A 196 -22.05 17.45 5.55
CA ARG A 196 -21.89 18.80 6.11
C ARG A 196 -21.90 19.90 5.05
N ARG A 197 -21.62 19.56 3.79
CA ARG A 197 -21.55 20.51 2.66
C ARG A 197 -22.88 20.60 1.92
N THR A 198 -23.59 19.47 1.82
CA THR A 198 -24.95 19.41 1.28
C THR A 198 -25.93 19.53 2.43
N ASP A 199 -26.96 20.38 2.29
CA ASP A 199 -27.79 20.88 3.37
C ASP A 199 -28.71 19.80 3.98
N LYS A 200 -28.11 18.88 4.76
CA LYS A 200 -28.74 17.71 5.40
C LYS A 200 -29.72 16.91 4.53
N ALA A 201 -29.52 16.89 3.21
CA ALA A 201 -30.35 16.08 2.32
C ALA A 201 -30.23 14.59 2.69
N GLN A 202 -31.39 13.99 3.00
CA GLN A 202 -31.54 12.62 3.45
C GLN A 202 -31.04 11.60 2.41
N SER A 203 -30.42 10.53 2.91
CA SER A 203 -30.45 9.16 2.39
C SER A 203 -30.50 8.97 0.86
N THR A 204 -29.59 9.60 0.12
CA THR A 204 -29.34 9.17 -1.26
C THR A 204 -28.23 8.13 -1.30
N ARG A 205 -28.43 7.12 -2.15
CA ARG A 205 -27.43 6.12 -2.51
C ARG A 205 -26.27 6.82 -3.23
N LEU A 206 -25.22 7.20 -2.48
CA LEU A 206 -24.09 7.94 -3.02
C LEU A 206 -23.17 7.03 -3.85
N ARG A 207 -22.69 7.57 -4.95
CA ARG A 207 -21.67 6.99 -5.83
C ARG A 207 -20.33 7.66 -5.57
N ILE A 208 -19.25 7.05 -6.07
CA ILE A 208 -17.91 7.65 -5.99
C ILE A 208 -17.87 9.04 -6.65
N THR A 209 -18.66 9.24 -7.70
CA THR A 209 -18.76 10.50 -8.44
C THR A 209 -19.36 11.64 -7.62
N ASP A 210 -20.18 11.33 -6.61
CA ASP A 210 -20.86 12.33 -5.78
C ASP A 210 -19.95 12.81 -4.64
N VAL A 211 -18.98 11.98 -4.26
CA VAL A 211 -18.08 12.25 -3.12
C VAL A 211 -16.68 12.67 -3.55
N GLN A 212 -16.26 12.37 -4.78
CA GLN A 212 -14.92 12.62 -5.30
C GLN A 212 -14.95 13.14 -6.74
N GLY A 213 -14.04 14.06 -7.05
CA GLY A 213 -13.74 14.45 -8.43
C GLY A 213 -12.96 13.36 -9.19
N PRO A 214 -12.88 13.48 -10.53
CA PRO A 214 -12.16 12.52 -11.36
C PRO A 214 -10.70 12.39 -10.95
N PRO A 215 -10.11 11.19 -11.07
CA PRO A 215 -8.71 10.99 -10.73
C PRO A 215 -7.81 11.66 -11.77
N GLN A 216 -6.75 12.30 -11.29
CA GLN A 216 -5.65 12.70 -12.16
C GLN A 216 -4.78 11.47 -12.50
N VAL A 217 -4.37 11.39 -13.76
CA VAL A 217 -3.44 10.37 -14.23
C VAL A 217 -2.01 10.89 -14.05
N ALA A 218 -1.20 10.16 -13.31
CA ALA A 218 0.18 10.55 -13.06
C ALA A 218 1.03 10.51 -14.34
N ALA A 219 1.96 11.46 -14.47
CA ALA A 219 2.99 11.52 -15.51
C ALA A 219 3.98 10.35 -15.37
N MET A 220 3.60 9.20 -15.94
CA MET A 220 4.38 7.98 -15.98
C MET A 220 4.04 7.15 -17.22
N ALA A 221 5.02 6.47 -17.79
CA ALA A 221 4.81 5.55 -18.91
C ALA A 221 5.00 4.10 -18.44
N ARG A 222 3.90 3.37 -18.25
CA ARG A 222 3.93 1.93 -17.91
C ARG A 222 4.20 1.09 -19.15
N LEU A 223 5.47 0.90 -19.48
CA LEU A 223 5.87 0.17 -20.70
C LEU A 223 5.48 -1.31 -20.67
N SER A 224 5.12 -1.87 -19.51
CA SER A 224 4.53 -3.22 -19.43
C SER A 224 3.20 -3.38 -20.19
N ALA A 225 2.54 -2.27 -20.57
CA ALA A 225 1.36 -2.26 -21.45
C ALA A 225 1.72 -2.11 -22.94
N ALA A 226 3.01 -1.91 -23.25
CA ALA A 226 3.53 -1.79 -24.60
C ALA A 226 3.93 -3.17 -25.17
N ASP A 227 4.10 -3.22 -26.48
CA ASP A 227 4.73 -4.35 -27.17
C ASP A 227 6.11 -3.94 -27.73
N ARG A 228 6.80 -4.91 -28.35
CA ARG A 228 8.15 -4.73 -28.93
C ARG A 228 8.25 -3.60 -29.96
N GLN A 229 7.12 -3.15 -30.53
CA GLN A 229 7.12 -2.03 -31.47
C GLN A 229 7.36 -0.67 -30.79
N LEU A 230 7.05 -0.56 -29.50
CA LEU A 230 7.27 0.65 -28.70
C LEU A 230 8.45 0.50 -27.75
N ALA A 231 8.57 -0.63 -27.04
CA ALA A 231 9.66 -0.84 -26.09
C ALA A 231 10.11 -2.30 -26.00
N GLN A 232 11.40 -2.51 -25.76
CA GLN A 232 12.00 -3.80 -25.43
C GLN A 232 13.11 -3.59 -24.39
N ILE A 233 13.32 -4.58 -23.54
CA ILE A 233 14.36 -4.58 -22.51
C ILE A 233 15.19 -5.84 -22.65
N THR A 234 16.50 -5.72 -22.54
CA THR A 234 17.43 -6.84 -22.68
C THR A 234 18.59 -6.66 -21.70
N PRO A 235 18.91 -7.67 -20.88
CA PRO A 235 20.13 -7.66 -20.07
C PRO A 235 21.35 -7.88 -20.98
N ALA A 236 22.45 -7.20 -20.71
CA ALA A 236 23.73 -7.35 -21.40
C ALA A 236 24.86 -7.29 -20.36
N GLY A 237 25.32 -8.45 -19.90
CA GLY A 237 26.27 -8.52 -18.78
C GLY A 237 25.69 -7.88 -17.52
N ASP A 238 26.41 -6.90 -16.96
CA ASP A 238 26.01 -6.12 -15.78
C ASP A 238 25.14 -4.90 -16.13
N GLU A 239 24.66 -4.83 -17.37
CA GLU A 239 23.83 -3.73 -17.87
C GLU A 239 22.43 -4.18 -18.29
N LEU A 240 21.53 -3.21 -18.28
CA LEU A 240 20.15 -3.32 -18.73
C LEU A 240 19.93 -2.32 -19.85
N VAL A 241 19.63 -2.83 -21.04
CA VAL A 241 19.42 -2.03 -22.25
C VAL A 241 17.93 -1.92 -22.53
N LEU A 242 17.40 -0.71 -22.45
CA LEU A 242 16.03 -0.37 -22.84
C LEU A 242 16.04 0.31 -24.20
N THR A 243 15.45 -0.33 -25.21
CA THR A 243 15.14 0.37 -26.47
C THR A 243 13.70 0.85 -26.42
N VAL A 244 13.48 2.15 -26.59
CA VAL A 244 12.14 2.77 -26.54
C VAL A 244 11.97 3.78 -27.68
N LYS A 245 10.77 3.86 -28.27
CA LYS A 245 10.46 4.92 -29.23
C LYS A 245 10.11 6.22 -28.52
N LEU A 246 10.84 7.27 -28.83
CA LEU A 246 10.66 8.61 -28.29
C LEU A 246 10.45 9.63 -29.43
N PRO A 247 9.71 10.71 -29.18
CA PRO A 247 9.56 11.80 -30.14
C PRO A 247 10.91 12.51 -30.32
N THR A 248 11.17 13.03 -31.52
CA THR A 248 12.35 13.85 -31.82
C THR A 248 12.01 15.35 -31.95
N SER A 249 10.73 15.71 -31.81
CA SER A 249 10.20 17.07 -31.91
C SER A 249 9.10 17.27 -30.86
N PRO A 250 8.90 18.50 -30.32
CA PRO A 250 7.83 18.81 -29.37
C PRO A 250 6.42 18.73 -29.99
N VAL A 251 6.29 18.71 -31.31
CA VAL A 251 5.01 18.51 -32.01
C VAL A 251 5.26 17.51 -33.14
N PRO A 252 5.31 16.19 -32.83
CA PRO A 252 5.54 15.19 -33.86
C PRO A 252 4.28 15.09 -34.74
N ALA A 253 4.34 15.62 -35.95
CA ALA A 253 3.30 15.58 -36.98
C ALA A 253 3.21 14.22 -37.72
N GLY A 254 4.24 13.37 -37.62
CA GLY A 254 4.25 12.09 -38.32
C GLY A 254 5.15 11.02 -37.73
N ARG A 255 5.07 9.81 -38.30
CA ARG A 255 5.81 8.62 -37.85
C ARG A 255 7.34 8.80 -37.89
N ALA A 256 7.86 9.59 -38.84
CA ALA A 256 9.28 9.83 -38.99
C ALA A 256 9.91 10.58 -37.79
N GLN A 257 9.09 11.33 -37.03
CA GLN A 257 9.52 12.08 -35.85
C GLN A 257 9.44 11.25 -34.56
N TRP A 258 9.30 9.93 -34.68
CA TRP A 258 9.39 8.97 -33.59
C TRP A 258 10.52 7.99 -33.86
N ARG A 259 11.63 8.14 -33.13
CA ARG A 259 12.83 7.32 -33.31
C ARG A 259 13.06 6.39 -32.13
N ARG A 260 13.71 5.26 -32.40
CA ARG A 260 14.14 4.32 -31.36
C ARG A 260 15.38 4.89 -30.71
N VAL A 261 15.35 4.98 -29.39
CA VAL A 261 16.47 5.37 -28.55
C VAL A 261 16.84 4.17 -27.70
N ARG A 262 18.13 3.81 -27.70
CA ARG A 262 18.68 2.78 -26.84
C ARG A 262 19.29 3.45 -25.62
N LEU A 263 18.78 3.09 -24.46
CA LEU A 263 19.22 3.61 -23.18
C LEU A 263 19.88 2.47 -22.41
N THR A 264 21.05 2.71 -21.83
CA THR A 264 21.80 1.71 -21.06
C THR A 264 21.89 2.14 -19.60
N ALA A 265 21.53 1.22 -18.71
CA ALA A 265 21.55 1.42 -17.26
C ALA A 265 22.31 0.28 -16.58
N THR A 266 23.01 0.56 -15.48
CA THR A 266 23.68 -0.48 -14.71
C THR A 266 22.66 -1.33 -13.96
N ILE A 267 22.82 -2.65 -13.97
CA ILE A 267 22.09 -3.54 -13.06
C ILE A 267 22.64 -3.28 -11.65
N PRO A 268 21.79 -3.05 -10.63
CA PRO A 268 22.28 -2.89 -9.26
C PRO A 268 23.12 -4.09 -8.82
N THR A 269 24.29 -3.84 -8.22
CA THR A 269 25.27 -4.89 -7.85
C THR A 269 24.69 -6.02 -7.00
N HIS A 270 23.74 -5.71 -6.11
CA HIS A 270 23.05 -6.71 -5.29
C HIS A 270 22.15 -7.68 -6.10
N LEU A 271 21.97 -7.44 -7.39
CA LEU A 271 21.25 -8.32 -8.31
C LEU A 271 22.19 -9.20 -9.15
N HIS A 272 23.50 -8.96 -9.11
CA HIS A 272 24.46 -9.75 -9.86
C HIS A 272 24.48 -11.20 -9.34
N GLY A 273 24.54 -12.17 -10.25
CA GLY A 273 24.55 -13.60 -9.92
C GLY A 273 23.22 -14.18 -9.44
N ARG A 274 22.15 -13.37 -9.33
CA ARG A 274 20.82 -13.89 -8.97
C ARG A 274 20.20 -14.64 -10.16
N ALA A 275 19.45 -15.70 -9.87
CA ALA A 275 18.76 -16.53 -10.87
C ALA A 275 17.51 -15.82 -11.45
N ILE A 276 17.71 -14.68 -12.10
CA ILE A 276 16.66 -13.88 -12.73
C ILE A 276 16.27 -14.52 -14.06
N THR A 277 15.01 -14.92 -14.19
CA THR A 277 14.46 -15.55 -15.39
C THR A 277 13.83 -14.55 -16.35
N ASP A 278 13.25 -13.47 -15.82
CA ASP A 278 12.55 -12.47 -16.63
C ASP A 278 12.86 -11.04 -16.19
N TRP A 279 13.17 -10.19 -17.16
CA TRP A 279 13.26 -8.74 -16.99
C TRP A 279 12.01 -8.09 -17.57
N HIS A 280 11.21 -7.44 -16.74
CA HIS A 280 9.96 -6.82 -17.17
C HIS A 280 10.18 -5.39 -17.65
N LEU A 281 9.42 -4.96 -18.65
CA LEU A 281 9.45 -3.59 -19.15
C LEU A 281 9.15 -2.58 -18.02
N PRO A 282 9.98 -1.53 -17.87
CA PRO A 282 9.89 -0.64 -16.72
C PRO A 282 8.72 0.33 -16.81
N THR A 283 8.37 0.94 -15.69
CA THR A 283 7.64 2.21 -15.69
C THR A 283 8.63 3.37 -15.72
N LEU A 284 8.52 4.24 -16.72
CA LEU A 284 9.35 5.45 -16.80
C LEU A 284 8.70 6.59 -16.02
N VAL A 285 9.50 7.30 -15.23
CA VAL A 285 9.13 8.54 -14.53
C VAL A 285 10.31 9.51 -14.56
N LEU A 286 10.03 10.80 -14.48
CA LEU A 286 11.04 11.82 -14.20
C LEU A 286 11.02 12.20 -12.71
N ASP A 287 12.19 12.44 -12.13
CA ASP A 287 12.32 13.12 -10.85
C ASP A 287 13.41 14.20 -10.92
N HIS A 288 13.74 14.81 -9.78
CA HIS A 288 14.78 15.85 -9.69
C HIS A 288 16.19 15.45 -10.19
N ARG A 289 16.44 14.18 -10.52
CA ARG A 289 17.71 13.68 -11.08
C ARG A 289 17.55 13.13 -12.50
N GLY A 290 16.45 13.45 -13.17
CA GLY A 290 16.15 12.99 -14.53
C GLY A 290 15.40 11.67 -14.60
N LEU A 291 15.56 10.95 -15.72
CA LEU A 291 14.90 9.68 -16.01
C LEU A 291 15.20 8.59 -14.99
N LEU A 292 14.14 8.08 -14.38
CA LEU A 292 14.17 6.94 -13.46
C LEU A 292 13.37 5.77 -14.05
N TRP A 293 13.99 4.60 -14.08
CA TRP A 293 13.32 3.36 -14.44
C TRP A 293 12.84 2.66 -13.19
N ARG A 294 11.54 2.38 -13.11
CA ARG A 294 10.97 1.49 -12.10
C ARG A 294 10.79 0.12 -12.73
N CYS A 295 11.78 -0.74 -12.52
CA CYS A 295 11.87 -2.06 -13.11
C CYS A 295 11.20 -3.11 -12.21
N ALA A 296 10.85 -4.22 -12.83
CA ALA A 296 10.51 -5.45 -12.14
C ALA A 296 11.27 -6.61 -12.77
N ALA A 297 11.55 -7.63 -11.98
CA ALA A 297 12.18 -8.87 -12.44
C ALA A 297 11.49 -10.08 -11.77
N THR A 298 11.51 -11.22 -12.47
CA THR A 298 11.18 -12.52 -11.90
C THR A 298 12.48 -13.29 -11.67
N GLU A 299 12.61 -13.89 -10.49
CA GLU A 299 13.71 -14.81 -10.17
C GLU A 299 13.18 -16.15 -9.67
N LEU A 300 14.02 -17.16 -9.73
CA LEU A 300 13.80 -18.43 -9.04
C LEU A 300 14.37 -18.36 -7.64
N VAL A 301 13.56 -18.73 -6.65
CA VAL A 301 13.95 -18.84 -5.24
C VAL A 301 13.62 -20.23 -4.70
N PRO A 302 14.28 -20.69 -3.61
CA PRO A 302 13.94 -21.98 -3.01
C PRO A 302 12.46 -22.04 -2.61
N ASP A 303 11.80 -23.17 -2.87
CA ASP A 303 10.45 -23.41 -2.39
C ASP A 303 10.45 -23.65 -0.87
N CYS A 304 9.38 -23.23 -0.20
CA CYS A 304 9.20 -23.40 1.23
C CYS A 304 8.23 -24.56 1.52
N ASP A 305 8.75 -25.71 1.95
CA ASP A 305 7.90 -26.78 2.48
C ASP A 305 7.55 -26.53 3.96
N LEU A 306 6.49 -25.77 4.16
CA LEU A 306 5.98 -25.47 5.50
C LEU A 306 5.56 -26.74 6.27
N GLY A 307 5.15 -27.82 5.58
CA GLY A 307 4.67 -29.04 6.25
C GLY A 307 5.77 -29.79 7.00
N SER A 308 7.01 -29.69 6.53
CA SER A 308 8.19 -30.31 7.15
C SER A 308 8.95 -29.40 8.12
N ALA A 309 8.46 -28.18 8.37
CA ALA A 309 9.14 -27.23 9.24
C ALA A 309 9.34 -27.79 10.66
N SER A 310 10.59 -27.82 11.14
CA SER A 310 10.97 -28.23 12.49
C SER A 310 11.54 -27.08 13.31
N VAL A 311 11.91 -25.96 12.67
CA VAL A 311 12.45 -24.78 13.34
C VAL A 311 11.62 -23.56 12.93
N ALA A 312 11.14 -22.82 13.92
CA ALA A 312 10.33 -21.64 13.72
C ALA A 312 10.89 -20.42 14.46
N VAL A 313 10.85 -19.26 13.80
CA VAL A 313 11.04 -17.96 14.43
C VAL A 313 9.68 -17.32 14.67
N GLY A 314 9.39 -16.90 15.89
CA GLY A 314 8.16 -16.19 16.23
C GLY A 314 8.43 -14.72 16.50
N VAL A 315 7.64 -13.85 15.89
CA VAL A 315 7.80 -12.39 15.90
C VAL A 315 6.64 -11.73 16.66
N ASP A 316 6.95 -11.19 17.84
CA ASP A 316 6.03 -10.39 18.64
C ASP A 316 6.18 -8.89 18.34
N TRP A 317 5.05 -8.16 18.26
CA TRP A 317 5.07 -6.74 17.92
C TRP A 317 5.19 -5.84 19.14
N SER A 318 6.39 -5.33 19.39
CA SER A 318 6.63 -4.40 20.48
C SER A 318 6.24 -2.95 20.11
N PRO A 319 5.63 -2.18 21.02
CA PRO A 319 5.40 -0.74 20.83
C PRO A 319 6.67 0.12 20.86
N SER A 320 7.75 -0.35 21.49
CA SER A 320 9.00 0.41 21.68
C SER A 320 10.04 0.12 20.61
N THR A 321 10.11 -1.12 20.12
CA THR A 321 11.19 -1.60 19.25
C THR A 321 10.68 -2.18 17.93
N LEU A 322 9.46 -1.85 17.51
CA LEU A 322 8.73 -2.46 16.38
C LEU A 322 8.42 -3.95 16.56
N GLY A 323 9.41 -4.80 16.87
CA GLY A 323 9.20 -6.22 17.13
C GLY A 323 10.41 -6.92 17.77
N ALA A 324 10.16 -8.10 18.32
CA ALA A 324 11.18 -9.01 18.83
C ALA A 324 10.94 -10.42 18.29
N ALA A 325 12.01 -11.19 18.13
CA ALA A 325 12.00 -12.52 17.53
C ALA A 325 12.62 -13.55 18.49
N ALA A 326 12.04 -14.74 18.57
CA ALA A 326 12.57 -15.87 19.34
C ALA A 326 12.37 -17.18 18.58
N ILE A 327 13.18 -18.20 18.90
CA ILE A 327 13.19 -19.48 18.19
C ILE A 327 12.52 -20.57 19.03
N THR A 328 11.78 -21.43 18.36
CA THR A 328 11.32 -22.72 18.88
C THR A 328 11.72 -23.81 17.90
N THR A 329 12.23 -24.91 18.43
CA THR A 329 12.60 -26.12 17.68
C THR A 329 11.68 -27.27 18.06
N GLU A 330 11.31 -28.09 17.09
CA GLU A 330 10.60 -29.35 17.26
C GLU A 330 11.59 -30.49 17.04
N ASP A 331 11.75 -31.31 18.07
CA ASP A 331 12.59 -32.51 18.07
C ASP A 331 11.72 -33.72 18.51
N PRO A 332 12.22 -34.96 18.42
CA PRO A 332 11.46 -36.14 18.85
C PRO A 332 11.05 -36.13 20.33
N ALA A 333 11.70 -35.34 21.19
CA ALA A 333 11.37 -35.19 22.61
C ALA A 333 10.35 -34.04 22.87
N GLY A 334 10.00 -33.27 21.84
CA GLY A 334 8.96 -32.25 21.85
C GLY A 334 9.47 -30.88 21.40
N LEU A 335 8.82 -29.82 21.90
CA LEU A 335 9.19 -28.45 21.59
C LEU A 335 10.23 -27.93 22.58
N SER A 336 11.25 -27.24 22.09
CA SER A 336 12.31 -26.66 22.89
C SER A 336 12.67 -25.23 22.45
N SER A 337 13.16 -24.42 23.39
CA SER A 337 13.64 -23.05 23.16
C SER A 337 14.64 -22.64 24.22
N ASP A 338 15.67 -21.89 23.85
CA ASP A 338 16.56 -21.23 24.82
C ASP A 338 15.94 -19.96 25.44
N TYR A 339 14.74 -19.55 24.98
CA TYR A 339 14.02 -18.32 25.34
C TYR A 339 14.83 -17.04 25.13
N ARG A 340 15.97 -17.15 24.44
CA ARG A 340 16.75 -16.01 24.00
C ARG A 340 16.19 -15.56 22.67
N GLY A 341 16.35 -14.28 22.41
CA GLY A 341 15.76 -13.67 21.24
C GLY A 341 16.53 -12.44 20.81
N PHE A 342 16.10 -11.91 19.68
CA PHE A 342 16.57 -10.66 19.13
C PHE A 342 15.48 -9.61 19.29
N THR A 343 15.84 -8.44 19.81
CA THR A 343 14.96 -7.27 19.82
C THR A 343 15.47 -6.28 18.78
N TYR A 344 14.58 -5.84 17.89
CA TYR A 344 14.95 -4.92 16.82
C TYR A 344 15.42 -3.56 17.35
N ASP A 345 16.57 -3.12 16.86
CA ASP A 345 17.11 -1.79 17.11
C ASP A 345 16.80 -0.89 15.90
N ASP A 346 15.92 0.08 16.11
CA ASP A 346 15.52 1.03 15.07
C ASP A 346 16.56 2.14 14.81
N ARG A 347 17.68 2.14 15.55
CA ARG A 347 18.77 3.12 15.46
C ARG A 347 18.28 4.57 15.59
N GLY A 348 17.24 4.81 16.38
CA GLY A 348 16.64 6.12 16.61
C GLY A 348 15.67 6.59 15.53
N LEU A 349 15.30 5.74 14.56
CA LEU A 349 14.31 6.08 13.54
C LEU A 349 12.91 6.29 14.14
N GLY A 350 12.54 5.58 15.20
CA GLY A 350 11.30 5.78 15.96
C GLY A 350 11.25 7.15 16.62
N THR A 351 12.35 7.61 17.23
CA THR A 351 12.47 8.97 17.77
C THR A 351 12.27 10.02 16.68
N LYS A 352 12.88 9.81 15.50
CA LYS A 352 12.71 10.70 14.34
C LYS A 352 11.26 10.72 13.84
N LEU A 353 10.59 9.58 13.80
CA LEU A 353 9.16 9.49 13.45
C LEU A 353 8.28 10.26 14.44
N ALA A 354 8.55 10.14 15.74
CA ALA A 354 7.84 10.88 16.77
C ALA A 354 8.01 12.40 16.60
N ARG A 355 9.24 12.87 16.33
CA ARG A 355 9.50 14.30 16.05
C ARG A 355 8.74 14.81 14.83
N LEU A 356 8.80 14.08 13.72
CA LEU A 356 8.08 14.44 12.48
C LEU A 356 6.56 14.46 12.68
N GLN A 357 6.04 13.59 13.56
CA GLN A 357 4.62 13.62 13.92
C GLN A 357 4.26 14.91 14.67
N THR A 358 5.03 15.29 15.69
CA THR A 358 4.81 16.55 16.42
C THR A 358 4.85 17.75 15.49
N GLU A 359 5.81 17.78 14.56
CA GLU A 359 5.93 18.80 13.53
C GLU A 359 4.70 18.85 12.62
N GLY A 360 4.28 17.71 12.07
CA GLY A 360 3.08 17.63 11.21
C GLY A 360 1.80 18.07 11.94
N GLN A 361 1.65 17.74 13.22
CA GLN A 361 0.52 18.19 14.05
C GLN A 361 0.55 19.69 14.31
N MET A 362 1.73 20.29 14.48
CA MET A 362 1.88 21.73 14.62
C MET A 362 1.51 22.44 13.32
N LEU A 363 2.04 22.00 12.19
CA LEU A 363 1.74 22.54 10.87
C LEU A 363 0.24 22.48 10.57
N HIS A 364 -0.40 21.35 10.86
CA HIS A 364 -1.84 21.18 10.67
C HIS A 364 -2.66 22.16 11.53
N ARG A 365 -2.35 22.28 12.83
CA ARG A 365 -3.04 23.21 13.73
C ARG A 365 -2.88 24.65 13.28
N LYS A 366 -1.68 25.02 12.81
CA LYS A 366 -1.38 26.36 12.30
C LYS A 366 -2.17 26.66 11.03
N ALA A 367 -2.15 25.76 10.05
CA ALA A 367 -2.92 25.91 8.82
C ALA A 367 -4.42 26.06 9.11
N ALA A 368 -4.98 25.18 9.95
CA ALA A 368 -6.40 25.25 10.32
C ALA A 368 -6.78 26.56 11.04
N ARG A 369 -5.89 27.10 11.87
CA ARG A 369 -6.10 28.42 12.49
C ARG A 369 -6.09 29.53 11.44
N LEU A 370 -5.13 29.52 10.52
CA LEU A 370 -5.05 30.53 9.45
C LEU A 370 -6.27 30.45 8.51
N THR A 371 -6.75 29.25 8.18
CA THR A 371 -7.99 29.07 7.40
C THR A 371 -9.20 29.71 8.07
N ARG A 372 -9.34 29.58 9.39
CA ARG A 372 -10.43 30.25 10.13
C ARG A 372 -10.29 31.78 10.10
N LEU A 373 -9.08 32.31 10.16
CA LEU A 373 -8.84 33.75 10.06
C LEU A 373 -9.10 34.27 8.64
N ALA A 374 -8.72 33.52 7.61
CA ALA A 374 -8.92 33.90 6.22
C ALA A 374 -10.41 34.02 5.85
N ALA A 375 -11.26 33.19 6.45
CA ALA A 375 -12.70 33.16 6.21
C ALA A 375 -13.41 34.50 6.52
N THR A 376 -12.90 35.28 7.49
CA THR A 376 -13.48 36.57 7.88
C THR A 376 -12.57 37.77 7.55
N ALA A 377 -11.45 37.54 6.86
CA ALA A 377 -10.48 38.58 6.54
C ALA A 377 -10.89 39.41 5.31
N PRO A 378 -10.50 40.71 5.26
CA PRO A 378 -10.57 41.54 4.05
C PRO A 378 -9.79 40.90 2.88
N PRO A 379 -10.12 41.22 1.61
CA PRO A 379 -9.56 40.54 0.43
C PRO A 379 -8.03 40.47 0.38
N GLU A 380 -7.34 41.57 0.65
CA GLU A 380 -5.87 41.63 0.62
C GLU A 380 -5.22 40.77 1.72
N VAL A 381 -5.80 40.76 2.92
CA VAL A 381 -5.33 39.94 4.04
C VAL A 381 -5.64 38.47 3.79
N ARG A 382 -6.79 38.17 3.15
CA ARG A 382 -7.18 36.82 2.75
C ARG A 382 -6.16 36.22 1.79
N ALA A 383 -5.80 36.93 0.71
CA ALA A 383 -4.80 36.46 -0.26
C ALA A 383 -3.46 36.11 0.41
N ARG A 384 -2.95 37.00 1.27
CA ARG A 384 -1.71 36.75 2.04
C ARG A 384 -1.80 35.56 3.00
N LEU A 385 -2.98 35.33 3.60
CA LEU A 385 -3.22 34.17 4.46
C LEU A 385 -3.30 32.87 3.64
N GLU A 386 -3.91 32.90 2.46
CA GLU A 386 -4.00 31.78 1.53
C GLU A 386 -2.63 31.33 1.04
N ASP A 387 -1.75 32.27 0.66
CA ASP A 387 -0.34 31.97 0.32
C ASP A 387 0.38 31.25 1.46
N LYS A 388 0.21 31.75 2.69
CA LYS A 388 0.82 31.14 3.88
C LYS A 388 0.22 29.77 4.19
N ILE A 389 -1.07 29.58 3.97
CA ILE A 389 -1.75 28.28 4.10
C ILE A 389 -1.18 27.30 3.07
N ALA A 390 -0.96 27.73 1.83
CA ALA A 390 -0.39 26.92 0.77
C ALA A 390 1.01 26.39 1.16
N VAL A 391 1.90 27.28 1.62
CA VAL A 391 3.25 26.90 2.11
C VAL A 391 3.18 25.92 3.29
N LEU A 392 2.30 26.16 4.27
CA LEU A 392 2.13 25.23 5.40
C LEU A 392 1.61 23.85 4.95
N ASN A 393 0.73 23.81 3.96
CA ASN A 393 0.21 22.58 3.39
C ASN A 393 1.28 21.82 2.60
N GLU A 394 2.15 22.52 1.87
CA GLU A 394 3.30 21.93 1.19
C GLU A 394 4.27 21.30 2.20
N HIS A 395 4.66 22.05 3.24
CA HIS A 395 5.51 21.53 4.32
C HIS A 395 4.88 20.31 5.00
N ARG A 396 3.57 20.35 5.25
CA ARG A 396 2.83 19.21 5.80
C ARG A 396 2.92 17.98 4.89
N THR A 397 2.79 18.19 3.58
CA THR A 397 2.91 17.13 2.56
C THR A 397 4.32 16.53 2.55
N ALA A 398 5.35 17.37 2.59
CA ALA A 398 6.75 16.94 2.68
C ALA A 398 7.04 16.13 3.96
N VAL A 399 6.52 16.56 5.11
CA VAL A 399 6.61 15.80 6.38
C VAL A 399 5.92 14.44 6.25
N GLY A 400 4.73 14.39 5.66
CA GLY A 400 4.01 13.14 5.38
C GLY A 400 4.81 12.18 4.50
N ALA A 401 5.35 12.68 3.38
CA ALA A 401 6.21 11.89 2.48
C ALA A 401 7.45 11.34 3.19
N LYS A 402 8.12 12.17 4.00
CA LYS A 402 9.29 11.77 4.80
C LYS A 402 8.96 10.69 5.82
N ARG A 403 7.84 10.80 6.54
CA ARG A 403 7.35 9.77 7.48
C ARG A 403 7.03 8.48 6.74
N GLY A 404 6.35 8.58 5.59
CA GLY A 404 6.03 7.43 4.73
C GLY A 404 7.27 6.66 4.30
N LYS A 405 8.34 7.38 3.90
CA LYS A 405 9.65 6.82 3.54
C LYS A 405 10.31 6.13 4.74
N ILE A 406 10.42 6.80 5.89
CA ILE A 406 11.03 6.20 7.09
C ILE A 406 10.28 4.93 7.51
N ASN A 407 8.93 4.94 7.52
CA ASN A 407 8.15 3.74 7.84
C ASN A 407 8.36 2.59 6.85
N ARG A 408 8.63 2.89 5.57
CA ARG A 408 8.97 1.87 4.57
C ARG A 408 10.35 1.29 4.85
N GLU A 409 11.36 2.12 5.03
CA GLU A 409 12.74 1.70 5.30
C GLU A 409 12.83 0.91 6.62
N LEU A 410 12.12 1.36 7.66
CA LEU A 410 12.03 0.66 8.94
C LEU A 410 11.45 -0.76 8.75
N GLY A 411 10.39 -0.89 7.94
CA GLY A 411 9.78 -2.18 7.65
C GLY A 411 10.73 -3.14 6.91
N PHE A 412 11.48 -2.64 5.93
CA PHE A 412 12.47 -3.46 5.20
C PHE A 412 13.70 -3.80 6.03
N HIS A 413 14.23 -2.87 6.81
CA HIS A 413 15.38 -3.13 7.69
C HIS A 413 15.03 -4.16 8.76
N PHE A 414 13.84 -4.04 9.37
CA PHE A 414 13.29 -5.06 10.26
C PHE A 414 13.16 -6.42 9.57
N ALA A 415 12.55 -6.45 8.38
CA ALA A 415 12.35 -7.66 7.61
C ALA A 415 13.66 -8.38 7.30
N HIS A 416 14.68 -7.65 6.85
CA HIS A 416 16.01 -8.20 6.61
C HIS A 416 16.61 -8.79 7.89
N GLN A 417 16.65 -8.04 9.00
CA GLN A 417 17.24 -8.55 10.24
C GLN A 417 16.54 -9.80 10.77
N VAL A 418 15.22 -9.88 10.66
CA VAL A 418 14.47 -11.09 11.06
C VAL A 418 14.72 -12.24 10.08
N THR A 419 14.87 -11.95 8.78
CA THR A 419 15.18 -12.96 7.77
C THR A 419 16.57 -13.54 8.00
N ASP A 420 17.58 -12.68 8.21
CA ASP A 420 18.95 -13.08 8.52
C ASP A 420 18.99 -13.90 9.84
N TYR A 421 18.18 -13.52 10.83
CA TYR A 421 18.05 -14.26 12.09
C TYR A 421 17.42 -15.64 11.87
N ALA A 422 16.39 -15.75 11.03
CA ALA A 422 15.75 -17.01 10.68
C ALA A 422 16.68 -17.93 9.88
N GLU A 423 17.38 -17.38 8.90
CA GLU A 423 18.36 -18.10 8.08
C GLU A 423 19.52 -18.63 8.93
N ALA A 424 20.09 -17.79 9.80
CA ALA A 424 21.15 -18.20 10.72
C ALA A 424 20.71 -19.27 11.73
N ALA A 425 19.40 -19.35 12.01
CA ALA A 425 18.81 -20.38 12.86
C ALA A 425 18.39 -21.65 12.11
N GLY A 426 18.50 -21.67 10.77
CA GLY A 426 17.96 -22.76 9.95
C GLY A 426 16.43 -22.88 10.02
N ALA A 427 15.73 -21.79 10.32
CA ALA A 427 14.28 -21.79 10.44
C ALA A 427 13.59 -21.89 9.08
N GLN A 428 12.57 -22.75 8.96
CA GLN A 428 11.78 -22.88 7.73
C GLN A 428 10.52 -22.01 7.74
N VAL A 429 10.12 -21.52 8.92
CA VAL A 429 8.93 -20.69 9.09
C VAL A 429 9.16 -19.52 10.05
N ILE A 430 8.61 -18.37 9.69
CA ILE A 430 8.47 -17.20 10.55
C ILE A 430 6.99 -16.98 10.89
N ALA A 431 6.66 -17.10 12.16
CA ALA A 431 5.34 -16.84 12.70
C ALA A 431 5.20 -15.37 13.08
N VAL A 432 4.20 -14.69 12.53
CA VAL A 432 3.84 -13.32 12.93
C VAL A 432 2.46 -13.31 13.58
N GLU A 433 2.29 -12.45 14.58
CA GLU A 433 0.97 -12.20 15.15
C GLU A 433 -0.02 -11.72 14.07
N ASP A 434 -1.23 -12.27 14.06
CA ASP A 434 -2.32 -11.77 13.22
C ASP A 434 -2.72 -10.35 13.63
N LEU A 435 -2.23 -9.38 12.85
CA LEU A 435 -2.47 -7.94 13.06
C LEU A 435 -3.97 -7.55 13.00
N THR A 436 -4.87 -8.40 12.50
CA THR A 436 -6.32 -8.14 12.58
C THR A 436 -6.81 -8.11 14.03
N THR A 437 -6.10 -8.77 14.94
CA THR A 437 -6.43 -8.81 16.37
C THR A 437 -5.92 -7.59 17.14
N LEU A 438 -4.92 -6.87 16.60
CA LEU A 438 -4.34 -5.63 17.15
C LEU A 438 -5.09 -4.35 16.74
N GLU A 439 -6.14 -4.45 15.93
CA GLU A 439 -6.91 -3.27 15.54
C GLU A 439 -7.74 -2.72 16.71
N THR A 440 -7.37 -1.51 17.15
CA THR A 440 -8.06 -0.60 18.10
C THR A 440 -9.27 -1.17 18.86
N ARG A 441 -9.05 -2.14 19.76
CA ARG A 441 -10.05 -2.56 20.77
C ARG A 441 -9.85 -1.76 22.05
N GLY A 442 -10.19 -0.47 22.03
CA GLY A 442 -10.33 0.32 23.27
C GLY A 442 -9.07 0.49 24.15
N HIS A 443 -7.86 0.10 23.73
CA HIS A 443 -6.63 0.10 24.54
C HIS A 443 -6.04 1.50 24.86
N GLY A 444 -6.86 2.55 24.82
CA GLY A 444 -6.47 3.93 25.09
C GLY A 444 -5.89 4.68 23.89
N ARG A 445 -5.94 6.02 23.97
CA ARG A 445 -5.58 6.96 22.89
C ARG A 445 -4.13 6.79 22.40
N VAL A 446 -3.19 6.59 23.32
CA VAL A 446 -1.75 6.50 23.03
C VAL A 446 -1.41 5.20 22.28
N ASN A 447 -1.95 4.07 22.71
CA ASN A 447 -1.70 2.78 22.06
C ASN A 447 -2.36 2.69 20.67
N ASN A 448 -3.58 3.22 20.52
CA ASN A 448 -4.24 3.30 19.22
C ASN A 448 -3.46 4.18 18.24
N ASN A 449 -2.91 5.30 18.70
CA ASN A 449 -2.04 6.15 17.90
C ASN A 449 -0.76 5.40 17.50
N ARG A 450 -0.07 4.76 18.45
CA ARG A 450 1.16 3.98 18.16
C ARG A 450 0.91 2.84 17.18
N ALA A 451 -0.18 2.09 17.34
CA ALA A 451 -0.57 1.01 16.42
C ALA A 451 -0.90 1.54 15.01
N ALA A 452 -1.64 2.65 14.91
CA ALA A 452 -1.97 3.29 13.64
C ALA A 452 -0.74 3.88 12.92
N GLN A 453 0.29 4.27 13.68
CA GLN A 453 1.55 4.79 13.13
C GLN A 453 2.61 3.71 12.86
N SER A 454 2.39 2.48 13.34
CA SER A 454 3.41 1.44 13.31
C SER A 454 3.67 0.93 11.89
N ALA A 455 4.94 0.70 11.58
CA ALA A 455 5.34 0.07 10.33
C ALA A 455 4.93 -1.41 10.23
N ARG A 456 4.26 -1.99 11.25
CA ARG A 456 3.98 -3.43 11.38
C ARG A 456 3.38 -4.06 10.12
N ARG A 457 2.35 -3.44 9.53
CA ARG A 457 1.77 -3.94 8.27
C ARG A 457 2.78 -3.94 7.12
N LYS A 458 3.57 -2.86 6.98
CA LYS A 458 4.64 -2.78 5.99
C LYS A 458 5.75 -3.78 6.27
N ALA A 459 6.07 -3.99 7.55
CA ALA A 459 7.07 -4.94 8.02
C ALA A 459 6.64 -6.38 7.72
N VAL A 460 5.38 -6.77 7.93
CA VAL A 460 4.86 -8.09 7.54
C VAL A 460 4.98 -8.31 6.02
N THR A 461 4.59 -7.33 5.21
CA THR A 461 4.72 -7.44 3.75
C THR A 461 6.18 -7.53 3.32
N ALA A 462 7.05 -6.70 3.89
CA ALA A 462 8.48 -6.74 3.62
C ALA A 462 9.11 -8.07 4.08
N LEU A 463 8.69 -8.60 5.23
CA LEU A 463 9.17 -9.87 5.80
C LEU A 463 8.76 -11.05 4.93
N ALA A 464 7.50 -11.12 4.50
CA ALA A 464 7.06 -12.14 3.54
C ALA A 464 7.86 -12.06 2.24
N HIS A 465 8.22 -10.85 1.81
CA HIS A 465 9.03 -10.66 0.62
C HIS A 465 10.48 -11.10 0.81
N THR A 466 11.16 -10.70 1.89
CA THR A 466 12.58 -11.04 2.14
C THR A 466 12.76 -12.51 2.48
N ALA A 467 11.89 -13.07 3.33
CA ALA A 467 11.93 -14.48 3.73
C ALA A 467 11.71 -15.44 2.55
N ALA A 468 10.78 -15.09 1.63
CA ALA A 468 10.61 -15.86 0.40
C ALA A 468 11.89 -15.90 -0.47
N GLY A 469 12.75 -14.88 -0.36
CA GLY A 469 14.04 -14.85 -1.06
C GLY A 469 15.02 -15.95 -0.63
N VAL A 470 14.85 -16.49 0.59
CA VAL A 470 15.71 -17.51 1.20
C VAL A 470 14.95 -18.82 1.50
N GLY A 471 13.76 -19.00 0.93
CA GLY A 471 12.96 -20.23 1.12
C GLY A 471 12.24 -20.34 2.46
N VAL A 472 12.08 -19.25 3.21
CA VAL A 472 11.41 -19.24 4.52
C VAL A 472 9.96 -18.77 4.38
N ALA A 473 9.02 -19.59 4.87
CA ALA A 473 7.60 -19.25 4.86
C ALA A 473 7.26 -18.22 5.94
N VAL A 474 6.34 -17.28 5.66
CA VAL A 474 5.80 -16.36 6.68
C VAL A 474 4.32 -16.65 6.89
N VAL A 475 3.93 -16.91 8.15
CA VAL A 475 2.56 -17.31 8.51
C VAL A 475 2.00 -16.39 9.60
N ALA A 476 0.72 -16.00 9.45
CA ALA A 476 -0.02 -15.35 10.53
C ALA A 476 -0.54 -16.39 11.51
N VAL A 477 -0.35 -16.18 12.80
CA VAL A 477 -0.89 -17.04 13.87
C VAL A 477 -1.75 -16.23 14.85
N PRO A 478 -2.67 -16.87 15.61
CA PRO A 478 -3.51 -16.16 16.56
C PRO A 478 -2.65 -15.46 17.63
N ALA A 479 -3.03 -14.24 18.00
CA ALA A 479 -2.31 -13.43 18.98
C ALA A 479 -2.64 -13.74 20.44
N ARG A 480 -3.89 -14.14 20.70
CA ARG A 480 -4.45 -14.15 22.05
C ARG A 480 -3.61 -15.02 22.98
N GLY A 481 -3.28 -14.49 24.16
CA GLY A 481 -2.50 -15.21 25.17
C GLY A 481 -0.99 -15.33 24.89
N SER A 482 -0.48 -14.93 23.72
CA SER A 482 0.94 -15.11 23.36
C SER A 482 1.89 -14.51 24.40
N SER A 483 1.56 -13.34 24.93
CA SER A 483 2.36 -12.59 25.90
C SER A 483 1.83 -12.63 27.33
N ALA A 484 0.84 -13.48 27.61
CA ALA A 484 0.18 -13.60 28.91
C ALA A 484 0.26 -15.01 29.49
N GLN A 485 0.50 -16.03 28.67
CA GLN A 485 0.53 -17.44 29.09
C GLN A 485 1.92 -18.03 28.95
N CYS A 486 2.30 -18.89 29.90
CA CYS A 486 3.58 -19.59 29.88
C CYS A 486 3.67 -20.53 28.66
N PRO A 487 4.77 -20.49 27.87
CA PRO A 487 4.94 -21.44 26.78
C PRO A 487 5.03 -22.90 27.20
N GLY A 488 5.42 -23.16 28.47
CA GLY A 488 5.54 -24.50 29.05
C GLY A 488 4.22 -25.07 29.58
N CYS A 489 3.54 -24.37 30.50
CA CYS A 489 2.35 -24.90 31.18
C CYS A 489 1.04 -24.17 30.87
N ASP A 490 1.05 -23.16 29.98
CA ASP A 490 -0.10 -22.29 29.64
C ASP A 490 -0.68 -21.44 30.79
N GLU A 491 -0.13 -21.55 32.00
CA GLU A 491 -0.51 -20.73 33.16
C GLU A 491 -0.21 -19.23 32.94
N PRO A 492 -0.97 -18.31 33.54
CA PRO A 492 -0.72 -16.88 33.47
C PRO A 492 0.68 -16.48 33.95
N LEU A 493 1.33 -15.59 33.19
CA LEU A 493 2.65 -15.06 33.50
C LEU A 493 2.55 -13.86 34.47
N ALA A 494 3.34 -13.92 35.54
CA ALA A 494 3.60 -12.79 36.42
C ALA A 494 4.54 -11.76 35.74
N ARG A 495 4.51 -10.52 36.23
CA ARG A 495 5.28 -9.38 35.68
C ARG A 495 6.07 -8.64 36.76
N PRO A 496 7.05 -9.29 37.39
CA PRO A 496 7.70 -8.77 38.60
C PRO A 496 8.41 -7.43 38.41
N GLY A 497 9.07 -7.17 37.28
CA GLY A 497 9.69 -5.86 36.96
C GLY A 497 8.88 -5.00 35.98
N GLY A 498 7.57 -5.28 35.83
CA GLY A 498 6.65 -4.47 35.04
C GLY A 498 6.43 -4.98 33.61
N TYR A 499 6.05 -4.08 32.70
CA TYR A 499 5.49 -4.46 31.40
C TYR A 499 6.41 -5.35 30.53
N HIS A 500 7.72 -5.16 30.62
CA HIS A 500 8.68 -5.89 29.78
C HIS A 500 9.12 -7.24 30.36
N ASP A 501 8.65 -7.61 31.55
CA ASP A 501 9.03 -8.85 32.21
C ASP A 501 7.91 -9.88 32.18
N ALA A 502 8.29 -11.14 32.00
CA ALA A 502 7.43 -12.30 32.10
C ALA A 502 8.08 -13.36 32.98
N TRP A 503 7.33 -13.93 33.92
CA TRP A 503 7.80 -14.98 34.82
C TRP A 503 6.70 -16.02 35.08
N CYS A 504 7.06 -17.30 35.02
CA CYS A 504 6.21 -18.41 35.43
C CYS A 504 6.82 -19.11 36.66
N SER A 505 6.06 -19.19 37.75
CA SER A 505 6.49 -19.89 38.97
C SER A 505 6.55 -21.41 38.80
N GLY A 506 5.64 -22.00 38.01
CA GLY A 506 5.60 -23.44 37.77
C GLY A 506 6.74 -23.95 36.90
N CYS A 507 6.96 -23.32 35.73
CA CYS A 507 8.01 -23.73 34.79
C CYS A 507 9.40 -23.13 35.09
N LEU A 508 9.49 -22.15 36.00
CA LEU A 508 10.73 -21.38 36.26
C LEU A 508 11.32 -20.76 34.98
N VAL A 509 10.44 -20.40 34.05
CA VAL A 509 10.77 -19.72 32.78
C VAL A 509 10.43 -18.25 32.94
N GLY A 510 11.38 -17.38 32.61
CA GLY A 510 11.13 -15.95 32.52
C GLY A 510 12.24 -15.17 31.83
N GLY A 511 11.94 -13.90 31.59
CA GLY A 511 12.78 -12.99 30.82
C GLY A 511 11.95 -11.91 30.16
N ASN A 512 12.42 -11.43 29.01
CA ASN A 512 11.73 -10.40 28.24
C ASN A 512 10.38 -10.95 27.73
N ARG A 513 9.29 -10.27 28.09
CA ARG A 513 7.91 -10.61 27.70
C ARG A 513 7.75 -10.80 26.19
N ASP A 514 8.38 -9.95 25.39
CA ASP A 514 8.24 -9.96 23.93
C ASP A 514 8.98 -11.19 23.34
N HIS A 515 10.05 -11.67 23.98
CA HIS A 515 10.73 -12.94 23.59
C HIS A 515 9.88 -14.16 23.95
N VAL A 516 9.31 -14.19 25.16
CA VAL A 516 8.37 -15.25 25.58
C VAL A 516 7.17 -15.31 24.64
N ALA A 517 6.66 -14.16 24.21
CA ALA A 517 5.61 -14.08 23.21
C ALA A 517 6.05 -14.63 21.85
N GLY A 518 7.28 -14.30 21.40
CA GLY A 518 7.89 -14.91 20.22
C GLY A 518 7.90 -16.44 20.28
N VAL A 519 8.32 -17.04 21.40
CA VAL A 519 8.32 -18.51 21.59
C VAL A 519 6.92 -19.10 21.44
N ASN A 520 5.90 -18.45 22.01
CA ASN A 520 4.51 -18.89 21.86
C ASN A 520 4.00 -18.80 20.42
N LEU A 521 4.40 -17.78 19.66
CA LEU A 521 4.03 -17.63 18.25
C LEU A 521 4.72 -18.69 17.38
N ALA A 522 6.01 -18.94 17.60
CA ALA A 522 6.77 -19.99 16.93
C ALA A 522 6.18 -21.37 17.21
N LYS A 523 5.85 -21.68 18.48
CA LYS A 523 5.13 -22.90 18.88
C LYS A 523 3.84 -23.09 18.07
N ARG A 524 3.03 -22.04 17.96
CA ARG A 524 1.74 -22.11 17.23
C ARG A 524 1.95 -22.38 15.74
N ALA A 525 3.03 -21.89 15.16
CA ALA A 525 3.36 -22.18 13.77
C ALA A 525 3.77 -23.64 13.57
N LEU A 526 4.61 -24.20 14.44
CA LEU A 526 5.05 -25.60 14.35
C LEU A 526 3.88 -26.57 14.55
N LEU A 527 3.06 -26.38 15.59
CA LEU A 527 1.89 -27.23 15.83
C LEU A 527 0.83 -27.09 14.73
N GLY A 528 0.66 -25.88 14.18
CA GLY A 528 -0.35 -25.58 13.18
C GLY A 528 0.11 -25.76 11.72
N LYS A 529 1.34 -26.20 11.45
CA LYS A 529 1.94 -26.21 10.10
C LYS A 529 1.13 -27.00 9.06
N ASN A 530 0.43 -28.05 9.51
CA ASN A 530 -0.44 -28.88 8.66
C ASN A 530 -1.86 -28.33 8.49
N LYS A 531 -2.22 -27.22 9.17
CA LYS A 531 -3.56 -26.62 9.20
C LYS A 531 -3.59 -25.20 8.61
N VAL A 532 -2.67 -24.91 7.70
CA VAL A 532 -2.48 -23.56 7.15
C VAL A 532 -3.53 -23.24 6.09
N ALA A 533 -4.29 -22.17 6.32
CA ALA A 533 -5.25 -21.67 5.35
C ALA A 533 -4.57 -20.69 4.37
N ARG A 534 -4.56 -21.04 3.08
CA ARG A 534 -4.05 -20.19 1.99
C ARG A 534 -5.21 -19.49 1.29
N ARG A 535 -5.11 -18.17 1.11
CA ARG A 535 -6.07 -17.38 0.32
C ARG A 535 -5.31 -16.45 -0.62
N ARG A 536 -5.76 -16.34 -1.87
CA ARG A 536 -5.12 -15.48 -2.87
C ARG A 536 -5.00 -14.04 -2.34
N GLY A 537 -3.80 -13.48 -2.42
CA GLY A 537 -3.51 -12.11 -2.00
C GLY A 537 -3.50 -11.87 -0.48
N LYS A 538 -3.54 -12.93 0.35
CA LYS A 538 -3.39 -12.85 1.80
C LYS A 538 -2.22 -13.70 2.26
N LEU A 539 -1.62 -13.30 3.39
CA LEU A 539 -0.62 -14.12 4.06
C LEU A 539 -1.25 -15.47 4.46
N PRO A 540 -0.52 -16.60 4.31
CA PRO A 540 -0.95 -17.87 4.89
C PRO A 540 -1.24 -17.71 6.38
N ALA A 541 -2.30 -18.35 6.88
CA ALA A 541 -2.75 -18.15 8.25
C ALA A 541 -3.11 -19.46 8.94
N ILE A 542 -2.68 -19.61 10.18
CA ILE A 542 -3.11 -20.62 11.13
C ILE A 542 -4.17 -19.96 12.03
N ARG A 543 -5.33 -20.61 12.16
CA ARG A 543 -6.49 -20.02 12.87
C ARG A 543 -6.75 -20.60 14.23
N VAL A 544 -6.25 -21.81 14.48
CA VAL A 544 -6.41 -22.52 15.74
C VAL A 544 -5.09 -22.44 16.47
N ALA A 545 -5.13 -22.00 17.73
CA ALA A 545 -3.96 -22.06 18.60
C ALA A 545 -3.98 -23.41 19.29
N GLU A 546 -3.01 -24.25 18.95
CA GLU A 546 -2.74 -25.50 19.66
C GLU A 546 -1.66 -25.27 20.70
N HIS A 547 -1.68 -26.08 21.76
CA HIS A 547 -0.73 -26.00 22.85
C HIS A 547 -0.01 -27.34 23.01
N ALA A 548 1.31 -27.25 23.11
CA ALA A 548 2.20 -28.28 23.61
C ALA A 548 3.26 -27.58 24.47
N PRO A 549 3.78 -28.25 25.52
CA PRO A 549 4.75 -27.65 26.41
C PRO A 549 6.07 -27.37 25.67
N VAL A 550 6.54 -26.12 25.73
CA VAL A 550 7.91 -25.77 25.29
C VAL A 550 8.86 -25.94 26.46
N ARG A 551 9.89 -26.76 26.30
CA ARG A 551 10.94 -26.98 27.30
C ARG A 551 12.06 -25.96 27.15
N ARG A 552 12.62 -25.52 28.27
CA ARG A 552 13.84 -24.70 28.26
C ARG A 552 15.03 -25.55 27.87
N SER A 553 15.63 -25.22 26.73
CA SER A 553 16.92 -25.78 26.35
C SER A 553 18.05 -25.01 27.04
N ARG A 554 19.09 -25.74 27.45
CA ARG A 554 20.38 -25.15 27.85
C ARG A 554 21.29 -24.95 26.64
N ASP A 555 21.02 -25.68 25.57
CA ASP A 555 21.75 -25.55 24.32
C ASP A 555 21.37 -24.25 23.64
N LYS A 556 22.36 -23.68 22.95
CA LYS A 556 22.18 -22.44 22.24
C LYS A 556 21.42 -22.71 20.94
N THR A 557 20.11 -22.52 20.97
CA THR A 557 19.26 -22.58 19.78
C THR A 557 19.22 -21.25 19.03
N SER A 558 19.48 -20.14 19.72
CA SER A 558 19.44 -18.81 19.12
C SER A 558 20.81 -18.36 18.58
N PRO A 559 20.87 -17.82 17.34
CA PRO A 559 22.06 -17.16 16.83
C PRO A 559 22.54 -16.06 17.79
N THR A 560 23.87 -15.88 17.91
CA THR A 560 24.37 -14.70 18.62
C THR A 560 23.94 -13.47 17.83
N PRO A 561 23.22 -12.50 18.43
CA PRO A 561 22.93 -11.25 17.73
C PRO A 561 24.25 -10.62 17.30
N SER A 562 24.39 -10.30 16.02
CA SER A 562 25.54 -9.54 15.56
C SER A 562 25.54 -8.20 16.30
N ARG A 563 26.55 -7.98 17.15
CA ARG A 563 26.64 -6.74 17.92
C ARG A 563 26.72 -5.61 16.90
N PRO A 564 25.80 -4.62 16.91
CA PRO A 564 25.91 -3.50 15.99
C PRO A 564 27.30 -2.87 16.20
N ARG A 565 28.14 -2.86 15.16
CA ARG A 565 29.42 -2.15 15.23
C ARG A 565 29.08 -0.69 15.44
N HIS A 566 29.16 -0.24 16.70
CA HIS A 566 29.10 1.17 17.02
C HIS A 566 30.24 1.84 16.27
N ARG A 567 29.93 2.54 15.17
CA ARG A 567 30.82 3.56 14.65
C ARG A 567 30.95 4.55 15.80
N ARG A 568 32.09 4.56 16.50
CA ARG A 568 32.38 5.51 17.57
C ARG A 568 32.16 6.90 17.00
N VAL A 569 31.02 7.50 17.29
CA VAL A 569 30.88 8.94 17.18
C VAL A 569 31.71 9.49 18.32
N ARG A 570 32.90 10.04 18.01
CA ARG A 570 33.66 10.85 18.96
C ARG A 570 32.70 11.92 19.48
N ARG A 571 32.28 11.80 20.75
CA ARG A 571 31.53 12.84 21.42
C ARG A 571 32.51 13.93 21.82
N SER A 572 32.34 15.13 21.28
CA SER A 572 32.62 16.34 22.03
C SER A 572 31.72 16.34 23.27
N LEU A 573 32.32 16.47 24.45
CA LEU A 573 31.64 16.52 25.74
C LEU A 573 30.65 17.71 25.76
N PRO A 574 29.38 17.54 26.17
CA PRO A 574 28.53 18.67 26.48
C PRO A 574 28.88 19.20 27.88
N THR A 575 29.21 20.49 27.96
CA THR A 575 29.31 21.25 29.21
C THR A 575 27.97 21.14 29.95
N VAL A 576 28.01 20.61 31.17
CA VAL A 576 26.86 20.46 32.05
C VAL A 576 26.52 21.82 32.66
N THR A 577 25.36 22.39 32.33
CA THR A 577 24.74 23.45 33.14
C THR A 577 23.85 22.83 34.23
N PRO A 578 23.82 23.37 35.47
CA PRO A 578 23.02 22.81 36.55
C PRO A 578 21.52 22.98 36.28
N ARG A 579 20.72 21.95 36.60
CA ARG A 579 19.27 21.99 36.51
C ARG A 579 18.68 22.78 37.67
N ALA A 580 18.10 23.94 37.39
CA ALA A 580 17.13 24.57 38.28
C ALA A 580 15.72 23.99 38.04
N GLY A 581 15.11 23.46 39.10
CA GLY A 581 13.68 23.29 39.33
C GLY A 581 12.80 22.79 38.17
N VAL A 582 12.66 21.47 38.01
CA VAL A 582 11.55 20.89 37.24
C VAL A 582 10.42 20.56 38.20
N ASN A 583 9.41 21.43 38.26
CA ASN A 583 8.13 21.10 38.88
C ASN A 583 7.51 19.87 38.19
N PRO A 584 6.90 18.92 38.94
CA PRO A 584 6.26 17.74 38.36
C PRO A 584 5.16 18.20 37.40
N LYS A 585 5.32 17.88 36.10
CA LYS A 585 4.30 18.18 35.09
C LYS A 585 3.03 17.42 35.43
N GLN A 586 1.97 18.16 35.73
CA GLN A 586 0.59 17.69 35.64
C GLN A 586 0.40 16.92 34.33
N HIS A 587 -0.27 15.77 34.42
CA HIS A 587 -0.57 14.90 33.30
C HIS A 587 -1.50 15.61 32.30
N VAL A 588 -0.91 16.23 31.27
CA VAL A 588 -1.65 16.78 30.14
C VAL A 588 -1.96 15.65 29.14
N PRO A 589 -3.23 15.36 28.81
CA PRO A 589 -3.56 14.31 27.86
C PRO A 589 -2.98 14.61 26.46
N ALA A 590 -2.27 13.64 25.88
CA ALA A 590 -1.73 13.76 24.52
C ALA A 590 -2.87 13.97 23.50
N PRO A 591 -2.86 15.01 22.64
CA PRO A 591 -3.88 15.22 21.61
C PRO A 591 -3.90 14.14 20.51
N GLU A 592 -5.01 14.08 19.76
CA GLU A 592 -5.39 13.00 18.82
C GLU A 592 -4.38 12.86 17.67
N ALA A 593 -4.08 11.62 17.26
CA ALA A 593 -3.40 11.41 15.98
C ALA A 593 -4.46 11.42 14.89
N SER A 594 -4.58 12.57 14.27
CA SER A 594 -5.13 12.72 12.94
C SER A 594 -4.35 11.88 11.93
N VAL A 595 -5.00 10.84 11.41
CA VAL A 595 -4.54 10.00 10.31
C VAL A 595 -4.58 10.83 9.02
N TRP A 596 -3.53 11.62 8.75
CA TRP A 596 -3.43 12.57 7.63
C TRP A 596 -2.82 11.99 6.34
N ASP A 597 -2.44 10.71 6.32
CA ASP A 597 -1.76 10.08 5.18
C ASP A 597 -2.65 9.88 3.91
N THR A 598 -3.83 10.52 3.84
CA THR A 598 -4.80 10.37 2.73
C THR A 598 -5.27 11.69 2.12
N VAL A 599 -4.66 12.84 2.41
CA VAL A 599 -5.06 14.11 1.76
C VAL A 599 -4.51 14.16 0.33
N LYS A 600 -5.39 13.94 -0.66
CA LYS A 600 -5.15 14.34 -2.05
C LYS A 600 -5.07 15.88 -2.15
N PRO A 601 -4.27 16.46 -3.07
CA PRO A 601 -4.28 17.89 -3.31
C PRO A 601 -5.67 18.36 -3.80
N THR A 602 -6.08 19.54 -3.37
CA THR A 602 -7.19 20.30 -3.95
C THR A 602 -6.75 20.77 -5.34
N PRO A 603 -7.57 20.65 -6.41
CA PRO A 603 -7.24 21.27 -7.70
C PRO A 603 -7.11 22.79 -7.55
N PRO A 604 -6.22 23.46 -8.30
CA PRO A 604 -6.20 24.91 -8.35
C PRO A 604 -7.51 25.43 -8.94
N HIS A 605 -8.04 26.51 -8.39
CA HIS A 605 -9.13 27.26 -9.00
C HIS A 605 -8.68 27.73 -10.37
N GLY A 606 -9.29 27.20 -11.43
CA GLY A 606 -9.18 27.75 -12.77
C GLY A 606 -10.14 28.93 -12.89
N ASP A 607 -9.60 30.09 -13.23
CA ASP A 607 -10.34 31.25 -13.66
C ASP A 607 -11.25 30.89 -14.84
N ALA A 608 -12.56 30.88 -14.59
CA ALA A 608 -13.57 30.91 -15.63
C ALA A 608 -14.11 32.35 -15.73
N SER A 609 -13.33 33.23 -16.36
CA SER A 609 -13.87 34.46 -16.92
C SER A 609 -14.57 34.13 -18.24
N SER A 610 -15.91 34.07 -18.24
CA SER A 610 -16.70 34.36 -19.43
C SER A 610 -18.13 34.73 -19.04
N ARG A 611 -18.29 36.03 -18.79
CA ARG A 611 -19.34 36.92 -19.31
C ARG A 611 -20.61 36.20 -19.81
N ASP A 612 -21.69 36.31 -19.02
CA ASP A 612 -23.05 36.31 -19.55
C ASP A 612 -23.71 37.63 -19.17
N THR A 613 -23.88 38.45 -20.20
CA THR A 613 -24.49 39.77 -20.18
C THR A 613 -25.99 39.58 -19.92
N ARG A 614 -26.47 39.90 -18.72
CA ARG A 614 -27.90 39.98 -18.46
C ARG A 614 -28.36 41.41 -18.61
N THR A 615 -29.21 41.61 -19.60
CA THR A 615 -29.89 42.85 -19.98
C THR A 615 -30.68 43.42 -18.80
N SER A 616 -30.48 44.70 -18.53
CA SER A 616 -31.20 45.50 -17.55
C SER A 616 -32.69 45.60 -17.88
N PRO A 617 -33.60 45.53 -16.90
CA PRO A 617 -34.92 46.14 -17.00
C PRO A 617 -34.85 47.63 -16.62
N THR A 618 -35.42 48.46 -17.49
CA THR A 618 -35.68 49.91 -17.36
C THR A 618 -36.48 50.22 -16.06
N PRO A 619 -36.26 51.39 -15.42
CA PRO A 619 -36.70 51.67 -14.06
C PRO A 619 -38.15 52.16 -13.99
N ALA A 620 -38.86 51.78 -12.92
CA ALA A 620 -40.11 52.41 -12.52
C ALA A 620 -39.88 53.31 -11.29
N THR A 621 -40.34 54.54 -11.46
CA THR A 621 -40.27 55.75 -10.62
C THR A 621 -40.79 55.53 -9.18
N PRO A 622 -40.24 56.24 -8.16
CA PRO A 622 -40.78 56.22 -6.81
C PRO A 622 -41.93 57.24 -6.67
N VAL A 623 -43.03 56.85 -6.05
CA VAL A 623 -44.03 57.78 -5.52
C VAL A 623 -44.35 57.34 -4.08
N ALA A 624 -44.15 58.27 -3.16
CA ALA A 624 -44.46 58.15 -1.74
C ALA A 624 -45.89 58.64 -1.44
N ASP A 625 -46.26 58.50 -0.17
CA ASP A 625 -47.49 58.92 0.54
C ASP A 625 -48.69 57.96 0.41
N SER A 626 -49.17 57.28 1.46
CA SER A 626 -49.66 57.65 2.80
C SER A 626 -51.17 57.92 2.84
N MET A 627 -51.83 57.25 3.80
CA MET A 627 -53.18 57.45 4.38
C MET A 627 -54.47 57.02 3.63
N ARG A 628 -55.11 55.99 4.22
CA ARG A 628 -56.43 55.95 4.90
C ARG A 628 -57.75 56.23 4.15
N SER A 629 -58.76 55.45 4.59
CA SER A 629 -60.23 55.53 4.41
C SER A 629 -60.75 54.92 3.09
N THR A 630 -61.72 54.01 3.05
CA THR A 630 -62.82 53.60 3.96
C THR A 630 -63.02 52.09 3.89
#